data_AF-A0A2G5KA31-F1
#
_entry.id   AF-A0A2G5KA31-F1
#
_cell.length_a   1.000
_cell.length_b   1.000
_cell.length_c   1.000
_cell.angle_alpha   90.00
_cell.angle_beta   90.00
_cell.angle_gamma   90.00
#
_symmetry.space_group_name_H-M   'P 1'
#
loop_
_entity.id
_entity.type
_entity.pdbx_description
1 polymer ?
#
loop_
_entity_poly.entity_id
_entity_poly.type
_entity_poly.pdbx_seq_one_letter_code
_entity_poly.pdbx_strand_id
1 'polypeptide(L)'
;MKIKLLALILFLVNILALNAQDFPKGIYMSIDEVQNKEPSLAYTLLSERRTIGEIKMSGGNDYRISSTTKLISKKDIKKNIAAYSNGDTLFLNCFKYNIQLHYTPILKHGRYLFFVAGISQDENMYNYQIQESETSTFWSKVSGGIGGAIYGAKVAQLRFPYLVDLESNELTYLNDFGLEELLAKNSLALLKRYREEKNSNDIPKSQLVLKYIDKLNEL
;
A
#
# COMPACT_ATOMS: atom_id res chain seq x y z
N MET A 1 23.53 28.89 29.40
CA MET A 1 23.75 27.62 28.67
C MET A 1 22.59 26.62 28.80
N LYS A 2 21.90 26.51 29.95
CA LYS A 2 20.81 25.53 30.16
C LYS A 2 19.56 25.75 29.30
N ILE A 3 19.17 27.01 29.02
CA ILE A 3 17.98 27.34 28.21
C ILE A 3 18.18 27.03 26.72
N LYS A 4 19.40 27.22 26.18
CA LYS A 4 19.72 26.87 24.79
C LYS A 4 19.77 25.35 24.55
N LEU A 5 20.14 24.58 25.58
CA LEU A 5 20.12 23.11 25.52
C LEU A 5 18.68 22.56 25.56
N LEU A 6 17.78 23.18 26.33
CA LEU A 6 16.36 22.79 26.42
C LEU A 6 15.61 23.05 25.10
N ALA A 7 15.88 24.18 24.44
CA ALA A 7 15.29 24.51 23.13
C ALA A 7 15.77 23.57 22.01
N LEU A 8 17.03 23.11 22.05
CA LEU A 8 17.58 22.17 21.08
C LEU A 8 16.98 20.76 21.25
N ILE A 9 16.70 20.34 22.48
CA ILE A 9 16.02 19.06 22.78
C ILE A 9 14.56 19.10 22.28
N LEU A 10 13.82 20.19 22.50
CA LEU A 10 12.46 20.36 21.98
C LEU A 10 12.40 20.38 20.44
N PHE A 11 13.42 20.88 19.77
CA PHE A 11 13.48 20.87 18.30
C PHE A 11 13.76 19.45 17.75
N LEU A 12 14.59 18.66 18.44
CA LEU A 12 14.89 17.27 18.05
C LEU A 12 13.71 16.30 18.26
N VAL A 13 12.87 16.54 19.28
CA VAL A 13 11.65 15.70 19.51
C VAL A 13 10.60 15.91 18.41
N ASN A 14 10.52 17.12 17.82
CA ASN A 14 9.58 17.39 16.73
C ASN A 14 9.97 16.73 15.39
N ILE A 15 11.27 16.51 15.13
CA ILE A 15 11.72 15.86 13.89
C ILE A 15 11.41 14.36 13.89
N LEU A 16 11.40 13.71 15.06
CA LEU A 16 11.04 12.29 15.19
C LEU A 16 9.53 12.05 15.08
N ALA A 17 8.69 13.03 15.41
CA ALA A 17 7.23 12.94 15.28
C ALA A 17 6.74 13.10 13.83
N LEU A 18 7.60 13.46 12.88
CA LEU A 18 7.21 13.82 11.51
C LEU A 18 6.88 12.62 10.58
N ASN A 19 6.92 11.38 11.07
CA ASN A 19 6.62 10.19 10.27
C ASN A 19 5.66 9.20 10.95
N ALA A 20 5.09 9.54 12.11
CA ALA A 20 4.04 8.72 12.71
C ALA A 20 2.74 8.98 11.94
N GLN A 21 2.16 7.93 11.36
CA GLN A 21 0.83 8.06 10.80
C GLN A 21 -0.19 8.29 11.91
N ASP A 22 -1.17 9.15 11.67
CA ASP A 22 -2.22 9.49 12.64
C ASP A 22 -3.29 8.38 12.71
N PHE A 23 -2.86 7.17 13.06
CA PHE A 23 -3.70 5.99 13.27
C PHE A 23 -3.38 5.36 14.64
N PRO A 24 -4.31 5.39 15.60
CA PRO A 24 -4.13 4.77 16.90
C PRO A 24 -3.67 3.31 16.79
N LYS A 25 -2.72 2.93 17.63
CA LYS A 25 -2.20 1.55 17.66
C LYS A 25 -3.35 0.57 17.94
N GLY A 26 -3.49 -0.45 17.10
CA GLY A 26 -4.53 -1.45 17.24
C GLY A 26 -4.86 -2.19 15.96
N ILE A 27 -5.83 -3.08 16.06
CA ILE A 27 -6.36 -3.89 14.97
C ILE A 27 -7.69 -3.28 14.53
N TYR A 28 -7.79 -3.00 13.25
CA TYR A 28 -8.97 -2.52 12.58
C TYR A 28 -9.66 -3.70 11.90
N MET A 29 -10.88 -4.04 12.32
CA MET A 29 -11.63 -5.18 11.80
C MET A 29 -12.41 -4.84 10.51
N SER A 30 -12.71 -3.56 10.31
CA SER A 30 -13.39 -3.03 9.11
C SER A 30 -12.65 -1.81 8.55
N ILE A 31 -13.05 -1.38 7.35
CA ILE A 31 -12.55 -0.15 6.73
C ILE A 31 -13.19 1.09 7.37
N ASP A 32 -14.44 0.99 7.84
CA ASP A 32 -15.08 2.04 8.62
C ASP A 32 -14.27 2.38 9.88
N GLU A 33 -13.73 1.36 10.58
CA GLU A 33 -12.83 1.60 11.70
C GLU A 33 -11.56 2.34 11.27
N VAL A 34 -11.01 2.02 10.09
CA VAL A 34 -9.84 2.72 9.55
C VAL A 34 -10.18 4.17 9.24
N GLN A 35 -11.31 4.42 8.59
CA GLN A 35 -11.81 5.75 8.26
C GLN A 35 -12.01 6.61 9.53
N ASN A 36 -12.61 6.02 10.57
CA ASN A 36 -12.86 6.71 11.84
C ASN A 36 -11.66 6.71 12.78
N LYS A 37 -10.56 6.02 12.43
CA LYS A 37 -9.36 5.85 13.25
C LYS A 37 -9.65 5.19 14.61
N GLU A 38 -10.65 4.31 14.68
CA GLU A 38 -11.11 3.65 15.90
C GLU A 38 -10.87 2.14 15.83
N PRO A 39 -9.69 1.63 16.24
CA PRO A 39 -9.44 0.19 16.20
C PRO A 39 -10.28 -0.56 17.24
N SER A 40 -10.97 -1.62 16.81
CA SER A 40 -11.78 -2.46 17.70
C SER A 40 -10.98 -3.29 18.71
N LEU A 41 -9.71 -3.64 18.42
CA LEU A 41 -8.89 -4.44 19.34
C LEU A 41 -7.52 -3.79 19.57
N ALA A 42 -7.15 -3.63 20.84
CA ALA A 42 -5.89 -3.00 21.25
C ALA A 42 -4.69 -3.98 21.36
N TYR A 43 -4.76 -5.15 20.73
CA TYR A 43 -3.67 -6.13 20.82
C TYR A 43 -2.43 -5.66 20.06
N THR A 44 -1.26 -5.87 20.66
CA THR A 44 0.01 -5.66 19.96
C THR A 44 0.33 -6.91 19.12
N LEU A 45 0.45 -6.71 17.82
CA LEU A 45 0.91 -7.73 16.87
C LEU A 45 2.34 -7.41 16.43
N LEU A 46 3.05 -8.42 15.92
CA LEU A 46 4.35 -8.24 15.27
C LEU A 46 4.12 -7.90 13.80
N SER A 47 4.77 -6.84 13.34
CA SER A 47 4.86 -6.47 11.92
C SER A 47 6.28 -6.75 11.43
N GLU A 48 6.43 -7.75 10.57
CA GLU A 48 7.73 -8.21 10.09
C GLU A 48 7.81 -8.07 8.58
N ARG A 49 8.84 -7.38 8.09
CA ARG A 49 9.14 -7.37 6.65
C ARG A 49 9.64 -8.74 6.23
N ARG A 50 8.99 -9.32 5.23
CA ARG A 50 9.35 -10.61 4.65
C ARG A 50 10.56 -10.47 3.75
N THR A 51 11.38 -11.51 3.73
CA THR A 51 12.54 -11.57 2.84
C THR A 51 12.11 -11.83 1.41
N ILE A 52 12.97 -11.47 0.45
CA ILE A 52 12.79 -11.80 -0.97
C ILE A 52 12.62 -13.32 -1.15
N GLY A 53 13.37 -14.14 -0.42
CA GLY A 53 13.27 -15.60 -0.49
C GLY A 53 11.88 -16.10 -0.07
N GLU A 54 11.36 -15.62 1.05
CA GLU A 54 10.00 -15.97 1.50
C GLU A 54 8.93 -15.57 0.48
N ILE A 55 9.06 -14.38 -0.12
CA ILE A 55 8.12 -13.89 -1.15
C ILE A 55 8.18 -14.79 -2.39
N LYS A 56 9.38 -15.13 -2.88
CA LYS A 56 9.54 -16.03 -4.03
C LYS A 56 8.98 -17.43 -3.77
N MET A 57 9.12 -17.95 -2.55
CA MET A 57 8.69 -19.31 -2.20
C MET A 57 7.18 -19.43 -1.95
N SER A 58 6.54 -18.43 -1.33
CA SER A 58 5.14 -18.54 -0.92
C SER A 58 4.23 -17.42 -1.42
N GLY A 59 4.71 -16.58 -2.34
CA GLY A 59 3.98 -15.42 -2.86
C GLY A 59 3.69 -14.37 -1.78
N GLY A 60 2.80 -13.43 -2.09
CA GLY A 60 2.28 -12.47 -1.13
C GLY A 60 3.03 -11.14 -1.03
N ASN A 61 2.48 -10.26 -0.21
CA ASN A 61 3.00 -8.92 0.08
C ASN A 61 4.18 -8.92 1.06
N ASP A 62 4.75 -7.73 1.23
CA ASP A 62 6.04 -7.48 1.87
C ASP A 62 6.01 -7.61 3.39
N TYR A 63 4.85 -7.52 4.03
CA TYR A 63 4.76 -7.56 5.50
C TYR A 63 3.88 -8.70 5.99
N ARG A 64 4.41 -9.47 6.93
CA ARG A 64 3.63 -10.43 7.71
C ARG A 64 3.23 -9.79 9.03
N ILE A 65 1.94 -9.83 9.32
CA ILE A 65 1.43 -9.57 10.65
C ILE A 65 1.25 -10.91 11.37
N SER A 66 1.73 -11.01 12.61
CA SER A 66 1.58 -12.22 13.43
C SER A 66 1.31 -11.86 14.90
N SER A 67 0.71 -12.80 15.63
CA SER A 67 0.50 -12.65 17.08
C SER A 67 1.52 -13.50 17.84
N THR A 68 2.10 -12.94 18.89
CA THR A 68 2.91 -13.68 19.89
C THR A 68 2.03 -14.34 20.96
N THR A 69 0.74 -13.98 21.02
CA THR A 69 -0.24 -14.50 21.97
C THR A 69 -1.34 -15.30 21.25
N LYS A 70 -2.16 -16.04 21.99
CA LYS A 70 -3.32 -16.76 21.45
C LYS A 70 -4.61 -15.92 21.43
N LEU A 71 -4.51 -14.60 21.63
CA LEU A 71 -5.68 -13.70 21.70
C LEU A 71 -6.41 -13.50 20.37
N ILE A 72 -5.72 -13.76 19.25
CA ILE A 72 -6.30 -13.71 17.91
C ILE A 72 -5.71 -14.85 17.06
N SER A 73 -6.55 -15.50 16.26
CA SER A 73 -6.11 -16.65 15.48
C SER A 73 -5.30 -16.20 14.25
N LYS A 74 -4.41 -17.08 13.76
CA LYS A 74 -3.70 -16.86 12.49
C LYS A 74 -4.65 -16.69 11.31
N LYS A 75 -5.82 -17.33 11.36
CA LYS A 75 -6.86 -17.22 10.32
C LYS A 75 -7.48 -15.83 10.34
N ASP A 76 -7.80 -15.30 11.52
CA ASP A 76 -8.38 -13.98 11.67
C ASP A 76 -7.40 -12.90 11.20
N ILE A 77 -6.13 -13.01 11.59
CA ILE A 77 -5.08 -12.11 11.08
C ILE A 77 -5.06 -12.13 9.55
N LYS A 78 -4.99 -13.32 8.94
CA LYS A 78 -4.87 -13.39 7.47
C LYS A 78 -6.11 -12.92 6.72
N LYS A 79 -7.32 -13.17 7.23
CA LYS A 79 -8.56 -13.03 6.43
C LYS A 79 -9.56 -12.01 6.95
N ASN A 80 -9.59 -11.78 8.26
CA ASN A 80 -10.69 -11.05 8.91
C ASN A 80 -10.29 -9.63 9.28
N ILE A 81 -9.04 -9.39 9.69
CA ILE A 81 -8.52 -8.05 9.93
C ILE A 81 -8.51 -7.23 8.63
N ALA A 82 -8.97 -5.98 8.70
CA ALA A 82 -8.87 -5.02 7.60
C ALA A 82 -7.52 -4.31 7.59
N ALA A 83 -7.07 -3.82 8.75
CA ALA A 83 -5.76 -3.20 8.90
C ALA A 83 -5.17 -3.37 10.32
N TYR A 84 -3.88 -3.11 10.46
CA TYR A 84 -3.19 -3.09 11.74
C TYR A 84 -2.30 -1.85 11.82
N SER A 85 -2.46 -1.03 12.86
CA SER A 85 -1.51 0.05 13.17
C SER A 85 -0.61 -0.38 14.31
N ASN A 86 0.71 -0.22 14.13
CA ASN A 86 1.67 -0.39 15.23
C ASN A 86 1.90 0.92 16.02
N GLY A 87 1.22 2.02 15.65
CA GLY A 87 1.40 3.37 16.19
C GLY A 87 2.23 4.29 15.30
N ASP A 88 3.07 3.73 14.42
CA ASP A 88 3.88 4.49 13.47
C ASP A 88 3.41 4.29 12.02
N THR A 89 2.97 3.08 11.69
CA THR A 89 2.58 2.65 10.35
C THR A 89 1.28 1.86 10.40
N LEU A 90 0.35 2.24 9.53
CA LEU A 90 -0.83 1.46 9.20
C LEU A 90 -0.48 0.43 8.12
N PHE A 91 -0.75 -0.83 8.42
CA PHE A 91 -0.60 -1.96 7.50
C PHE A 91 -1.98 -2.41 7.02
N LEU A 92 -2.23 -2.34 5.73
CA LEU A 92 -3.48 -2.77 5.12
C LEU A 92 -3.43 -4.26 4.76
N ASN A 93 -4.50 -5.00 5.06
CA ASN A 93 -4.63 -6.38 4.63
C ASN A 93 -5.03 -6.46 3.15
N CYS A 94 -4.07 -6.78 2.28
CA CYS A 94 -4.29 -6.84 0.84
C CYS A 94 -5.29 -7.93 0.42
N PHE A 95 -5.47 -8.98 1.23
CA PHE A 95 -6.44 -10.02 0.93
C PHE A 95 -7.88 -9.50 0.90
N LYS A 96 -8.19 -8.44 1.67
CA LYS A 96 -9.52 -7.79 1.67
C LYS A 96 -9.88 -7.17 0.32
N TYR A 97 -8.87 -6.85 -0.49
CA TYR A 97 -9.01 -6.19 -1.78
C TYR A 97 -8.71 -7.13 -2.96
N ASN A 98 -8.79 -8.44 -2.73
CA ASN A 98 -8.45 -9.44 -3.72
C ASN A 98 -7.04 -9.24 -4.33
N ILE A 99 -6.12 -8.69 -3.56
CA ILE A 99 -4.68 -8.62 -3.90
C ILE A 99 -4.00 -9.80 -3.22
N GLN A 100 -2.82 -10.22 -3.70
CA GLN A 100 -1.99 -11.24 -3.05
C GLN A 100 -2.01 -11.18 -1.51
N LEU A 101 -1.89 -12.34 -0.85
CA LEU A 101 -1.96 -12.44 0.63
C LEU A 101 -0.97 -11.52 1.35
N HIS A 102 -1.15 -11.37 2.66
CA HIS A 102 -0.32 -10.55 3.55
C HIS A 102 -0.61 -9.05 3.46
N TYR A 103 0.24 -8.24 4.09
CA TYR A 103 0.00 -6.84 4.34
C TYR A 103 1.01 -5.95 3.62
N THR A 104 0.62 -4.71 3.40
CA THR A 104 1.48 -3.65 2.89
C THR A 104 1.34 -2.39 3.75
N PRO A 105 2.40 -1.60 3.96
CA PRO A 105 2.29 -0.32 4.63
C PRO A 105 1.55 0.69 3.74
N ILE A 106 0.71 1.50 4.36
CA ILE A 106 0.17 2.70 3.72
C ILE A 106 1.29 3.73 3.57
N LEU A 107 1.38 4.34 2.39
CA LEU A 107 2.42 5.31 2.05
C LEU A 107 1.91 6.75 2.10
N LYS A 108 0.63 6.98 1.75
CA LYS A 108 -0.10 8.24 1.93
C LYS A 108 -1.50 7.95 2.43
N HIS A 109 -2.01 8.82 3.28
CA HIS A 109 -3.33 8.68 3.88
C HIS A 109 -4.10 10.00 3.91
N GLY A 110 -5.42 9.90 3.95
CA GLY A 110 -6.41 10.97 3.90
C GLY A 110 -7.76 10.28 3.66
N ARG A 111 -8.61 10.84 2.80
CA ARG A 111 -9.73 10.08 2.22
C ARG A 111 -9.24 8.85 1.46
N TYR A 112 -8.13 8.99 0.76
CA TYR A 112 -7.51 7.96 -0.06
C TYR A 112 -6.30 7.36 0.64
N LEU A 113 -6.28 6.03 0.74
CA LEU A 113 -5.12 5.27 1.18
C LEU A 113 -4.32 4.81 -0.03
N PHE A 114 -3.12 5.35 -0.21
CA PHE A 114 -2.19 4.92 -1.25
C PHE A 114 -1.17 3.92 -0.71
N PHE A 115 -0.94 2.86 -1.46
CA PHE A 115 0.03 1.84 -1.12
C PHE A 115 0.55 1.13 -2.38
N VAL A 116 1.63 0.37 -2.21
CA VAL A 116 2.20 -0.48 -3.25
C VAL A 116 2.10 -1.93 -2.79
N ALA A 117 1.53 -2.79 -3.60
CA ALA A 117 1.26 -4.19 -3.22
C ALA A 117 1.54 -5.16 -4.37
N GLY A 118 1.47 -6.45 -4.08
CA GLY A 118 1.56 -7.53 -5.06
C GLY A 118 0.45 -7.50 -6.10
N ILE A 119 0.47 -8.45 -7.01
CA ILE A 119 -0.50 -8.54 -8.10
C ILE A 119 -1.93 -8.80 -7.60
N SER A 120 -2.91 -8.35 -8.38
CA SER A 120 -4.32 -8.70 -8.18
C SER A 120 -4.55 -10.21 -8.32
N GLN A 121 -5.51 -10.74 -7.59
CA GLN A 121 -6.06 -12.09 -7.74
C GLN A 121 -7.34 -12.10 -8.59
N ASP A 122 -7.86 -10.92 -8.99
CA ASP A 122 -8.87 -10.81 -10.04
C ASP A 122 -8.24 -11.15 -11.39
N GLU A 123 -8.84 -12.05 -12.16
CA GLU A 123 -8.25 -12.60 -13.39
C GLU A 123 -7.98 -11.53 -14.45
N ASN A 124 -8.93 -10.61 -14.67
CA ASN A 124 -8.80 -9.56 -15.67
C ASN A 124 -7.67 -8.59 -15.29
N MET A 125 -7.68 -8.15 -14.03
CA MET A 125 -6.64 -7.24 -13.53
C MET A 125 -5.27 -7.92 -13.47
N TYR A 126 -5.21 -9.20 -13.08
CA TYR A 126 -3.98 -9.99 -13.08
C TYR A 126 -3.36 -10.03 -14.48
N ASN A 127 -4.15 -10.39 -15.50
CA ASN A 127 -3.68 -10.47 -16.87
C ASN A 127 -3.19 -9.12 -17.39
N TYR A 128 -3.92 -8.05 -17.08
CA TYR A 128 -3.51 -6.69 -17.43
C TYR A 128 -2.16 -6.32 -16.78
N GLN A 129 -2.00 -6.58 -15.49
CA GLN A 129 -0.77 -6.31 -14.74
C GLN A 129 0.42 -7.15 -15.20
N ILE A 130 0.21 -8.40 -15.61
CA ILE A 130 1.26 -9.22 -16.23
C ILE A 130 1.70 -8.64 -17.58
N GLN A 131 0.76 -8.14 -18.39
CA GLN A 131 1.08 -7.53 -19.68
C GLN A 131 1.87 -6.24 -19.53
N GLU A 132 1.46 -5.37 -18.61
CA GLU A 132 2.16 -4.10 -18.32
C GLU A 132 3.54 -4.28 -17.70
N SER A 133 3.79 -5.41 -17.03
CA SER A 133 5.08 -5.68 -16.39
C SER A 133 6.09 -6.29 -17.36
N GLU A 134 7.38 -6.05 -17.11
CA GLU A 134 8.49 -6.60 -17.91
C GLU A 134 8.53 -8.14 -17.92
N THR A 135 7.76 -8.79 -17.04
CA THR A 135 7.54 -10.24 -17.00
C THR A 135 6.92 -10.79 -18.28
N SER A 136 6.10 -10.01 -19.00
CA SER A 136 5.56 -10.41 -20.31
C SER A 136 6.68 -10.64 -21.35
N THR A 137 7.70 -9.78 -21.34
CA THR A 137 8.84 -9.85 -22.26
C THR A 137 9.82 -10.95 -21.86
N PHE A 138 10.02 -11.16 -20.55
CA PHE A 138 10.87 -12.24 -20.03
C PHE A 138 10.40 -13.63 -20.52
N TRP A 139 9.10 -13.83 -20.69
CA TRP A 139 8.53 -15.11 -21.10
C TRP A 139 8.77 -15.52 -22.54
N SER A 140 8.90 -14.56 -23.46
CA SER A 140 9.31 -14.89 -24.83
C SER A 140 10.66 -15.63 -24.89
N LYS A 141 11.41 -15.65 -23.78
CA LYS A 141 12.77 -16.18 -23.68
C LYS A 141 12.93 -17.45 -22.83
N VAL A 142 11.89 -17.97 -22.15
CA VAL A 142 12.05 -19.10 -21.21
C VAL A 142 10.95 -20.16 -21.42
N SER A 143 11.29 -21.29 -22.04
CA SER A 143 10.37 -22.43 -22.30
C SER A 143 10.64 -23.63 -21.36
N GLY A 144 9.60 -24.22 -20.76
CA GLY A 144 9.66 -25.51 -20.03
C GLY A 144 9.28 -25.46 -18.53
N GLY A 145 9.21 -26.62 -17.86
CA GLY A 145 8.73 -26.77 -16.47
C GLY A 145 9.57 -26.04 -15.40
N ILE A 146 10.89 -25.87 -15.62
CA ILE A 146 11.76 -25.01 -14.80
C ILE A 146 11.36 -23.53 -14.94
N GLY A 147 10.84 -23.14 -16.11
CA GLY A 147 10.29 -21.81 -16.36
C GLY A 147 9.11 -21.47 -15.47
N GLY A 148 8.28 -22.46 -15.10
CA GLY A 148 7.10 -22.25 -14.24
C GLY A 148 7.45 -21.77 -12.83
N ALA A 149 8.44 -22.39 -12.18
CA ALA A 149 8.88 -21.98 -10.84
C ALA A 149 9.58 -20.61 -10.86
N ILE A 150 10.42 -20.36 -11.87
CA ILE A 150 11.10 -19.08 -12.05
C ILE A 150 10.07 -17.97 -12.31
N TYR A 151 9.03 -18.25 -13.10
CA TYR A 151 7.94 -17.32 -13.33
C TYR A 151 7.16 -17.02 -12.07
N GLY A 152 6.69 -18.06 -11.36
CA GLY A 152 5.95 -17.86 -10.12
C GLY A 152 6.74 -17.00 -9.14
N ALA A 153 8.05 -17.24 -9.03
CA ALA A 153 8.96 -16.43 -8.23
C ALA A 153 9.06 -14.98 -8.73
N LYS A 154 9.13 -14.72 -10.04
CA LYS A 154 9.15 -13.35 -10.58
C LYS A 154 7.81 -12.63 -10.37
N VAL A 155 6.69 -13.28 -10.66
CA VAL A 155 5.34 -12.71 -10.45
C VAL A 155 5.10 -12.38 -8.98
N ALA A 156 5.54 -13.24 -8.07
CA ALA A 156 5.46 -12.98 -6.63
C ALA A 156 6.17 -11.69 -6.20
N GLN A 157 7.18 -11.24 -6.97
CA GLN A 157 7.92 -10.02 -6.69
C GLN A 157 7.36 -8.77 -7.36
N LEU A 158 6.40 -8.89 -8.28
CA LEU A 158 5.81 -7.72 -8.93
C LEU A 158 5.09 -6.85 -7.91
N ARG A 159 5.21 -5.53 -8.09
CA ARG A 159 4.61 -4.53 -7.19
C ARG A 159 3.91 -3.47 -8.02
N PHE A 160 2.67 -3.18 -7.66
CA PHE A 160 1.79 -2.26 -8.38
C PHE A 160 1.25 -1.20 -7.42
N PRO A 161 1.13 0.06 -7.86
CA PRO A 161 0.52 1.13 -7.08
C PRO A 161 -1.00 0.99 -7.03
N TYR A 162 -1.57 1.07 -5.84
CA TYR A 162 -3.01 1.00 -5.61
C TYR A 162 -3.46 2.15 -4.72
N LEU A 163 -4.74 2.44 -4.80
CA LEU A 163 -5.41 3.42 -3.99
C LEU A 163 -6.77 2.90 -3.57
N VAL A 164 -7.13 3.10 -2.30
CA VAL A 164 -8.47 2.79 -1.77
C VAL A 164 -9.14 4.09 -1.37
N ASP A 165 -10.36 4.31 -1.85
CA ASP A 165 -11.24 5.37 -1.34
C ASP A 165 -11.90 4.90 -0.05
N LEU A 166 -11.65 5.55 1.08
CA LEU A 166 -12.25 5.16 2.36
C LEU A 166 -13.76 5.44 2.41
N GLU A 167 -14.30 6.34 1.58
CA GLU A 167 -15.74 6.60 1.55
C GLU A 167 -16.52 5.52 0.82
N SER A 168 -16.04 5.08 -0.35
CA SER A 168 -16.72 4.05 -1.16
C SER A 168 -16.18 2.64 -0.93
N ASN A 169 -15.04 2.51 -0.25
CA ASN A 169 -14.26 1.29 -0.13
C ASN A 169 -13.88 0.66 -1.49
N GLU A 170 -13.75 1.48 -2.53
CA GLU A 170 -13.35 1.04 -3.86
C GLU A 170 -11.83 1.04 -4.02
N LEU A 171 -11.30 -0.04 -4.58
CA LEU A 171 -9.90 -0.16 -4.97
C LEU A 171 -9.70 0.35 -6.39
N THR A 172 -8.71 1.21 -6.60
CA THR A 172 -8.23 1.65 -7.91
C THR A 172 -6.78 1.19 -8.10
N TYR A 173 -6.50 0.53 -9.22
CA TYR A 173 -5.13 0.32 -9.69
C TYR A 173 -4.63 1.59 -10.38
N LEU A 174 -3.51 2.16 -9.91
CA LEU A 174 -3.00 3.45 -10.39
C LEU A 174 -2.01 3.29 -11.54
N ASN A 175 -2.50 2.78 -12.67
CA ASN A 175 -1.83 3.00 -13.96
C ASN A 175 -2.14 4.42 -14.48
N ASP A 176 -1.73 4.72 -15.72
CA ASP A 176 -1.98 6.04 -16.31
C ASP A 176 -3.47 6.36 -16.46
N PHE A 177 -4.32 5.35 -16.66
CA PHE A 177 -5.75 5.52 -16.85
C PHE A 177 -6.48 5.70 -15.51
N GLY A 178 -6.16 4.87 -14.51
CA GLY A 178 -6.83 4.87 -13.22
C GLY A 178 -6.67 6.19 -12.47
N LEU A 179 -5.49 6.83 -12.54
CA LEU A 179 -5.33 8.16 -11.95
C LEU A 179 -6.13 9.23 -12.71
N GLU A 180 -6.18 9.17 -14.04
CA GLU A 180 -6.99 10.13 -14.83
C GLU A 180 -8.48 9.96 -14.57
N GLU A 181 -8.99 8.73 -14.45
CA GLU A 181 -10.38 8.45 -14.07
C GLU A 181 -10.69 8.98 -12.67
N LEU A 182 -9.80 8.74 -11.70
CA LEU A 182 -9.96 9.22 -10.33
C LEU A 182 -9.98 10.76 -10.27
N LEU A 183 -9.09 11.42 -11.02
CA LEU A 183 -9.07 12.88 -11.14
C LEU A 183 -10.32 13.41 -11.86
N ALA A 184 -10.80 12.72 -12.91
CA ALA A 184 -12.02 13.10 -13.61
C ALA A 184 -13.26 13.03 -12.70
N LYS A 185 -13.35 12.01 -11.84
CA LYS A 185 -14.44 11.82 -10.87
C LYS A 185 -14.46 12.90 -9.80
N ASN A 186 -13.30 13.40 -9.38
CA ASN A 186 -13.19 14.30 -8.22
C ASN A 186 -12.92 15.78 -8.58
N SER A 187 -12.13 16.07 -9.61
CA SER A 187 -11.78 17.44 -9.99
C SER A 187 -11.23 17.55 -11.42
N LEU A 188 -12.07 18.08 -12.34
CA LEU A 188 -11.65 18.39 -13.71
C LEU A 188 -10.46 19.38 -13.77
N ALA A 189 -10.35 20.27 -12.79
CA ALA A 189 -9.23 21.20 -12.68
C ALA A 189 -7.92 20.47 -12.35
N LEU A 190 -7.94 19.49 -11.44
CA LEU A 190 -6.77 18.67 -11.16
C LEU A 190 -6.42 17.77 -12.35
N LEU A 191 -7.40 17.16 -13.02
CA LEU A 191 -7.17 16.36 -14.23
C LEU A 191 -6.45 17.17 -15.32
N LYS A 192 -6.89 18.41 -15.56
CA LYS A 192 -6.27 19.29 -16.56
C LYS A 192 -4.80 19.54 -16.23
N ARG A 193 -4.48 19.91 -14.98
CA ARG A 193 -3.11 20.14 -14.54
C ARG A 193 -2.25 18.89 -14.63
N TYR A 194 -2.80 17.73 -14.28
CA TYR A 194 -2.09 16.45 -14.37
C TYR A 194 -1.65 16.16 -15.81
N ARG A 195 -2.56 16.34 -16.77
CA ARG A 195 -2.28 16.12 -18.20
C ARG A 195 -1.23 17.09 -18.74
N GLU A 196 -1.25 18.35 -18.29
CA GLU A 196 -0.24 19.34 -18.68
C GLU A 196 1.15 18.94 -18.14
N GLU A 197 1.26 18.58 -16.85
CA GLU A 197 2.53 18.21 -16.21
C GLU A 197 3.08 16.87 -16.69
N LYS A 198 2.21 15.87 -16.93
CA LYS A 198 2.58 14.54 -17.43
C LYS A 198 3.37 14.62 -18.74
N ASN A 199 3.14 15.66 -19.54
CA ASN A 199 3.78 15.84 -20.83
C ASN A 199 5.12 16.60 -20.78
N SER A 200 5.50 17.24 -19.65
CA SER A 200 6.71 18.07 -19.61
C SER A 200 8.01 17.30 -19.33
N ASN A 201 7.94 15.98 -19.03
CA ASN A 201 9.07 15.11 -18.68
C ASN A 201 9.95 15.57 -17.48
N ASP A 202 9.62 16.68 -16.82
CA ASP A 202 10.43 17.26 -15.74
C ASP A 202 10.28 16.52 -14.40
N ILE A 203 9.20 15.76 -14.23
CA ILE A 203 8.85 15.08 -12.98
C ILE A 203 8.79 13.58 -13.22
N PRO A 204 9.52 12.74 -12.46
CA PRO A 204 9.37 11.29 -12.52
C PRO A 204 7.91 10.89 -12.31
N LYS A 205 7.39 9.98 -13.13
CA LYS A 205 5.99 9.53 -13.09
C LYS A 205 5.52 9.14 -11.68
N SER A 206 6.35 8.45 -10.90
CA SER A 206 6.04 8.09 -9.52
C SER A 206 5.84 9.30 -8.59
N GLN A 207 6.66 10.34 -8.73
CA GLN A 207 6.52 11.58 -7.97
C GLN A 207 5.28 12.35 -8.41
N LEU A 208 4.98 12.35 -9.71
CA LEU A 208 3.77 12.97 -10.23
C LEU A 208 2.51 12.30 -9.67
N VAL A 209 2.45 10.96 -9.67
CA VAL A 209 1.35 10.20 -9.06
C VAL A 209 1.17 10.59 -7.58
N LEU A 210 2.25 10.56 -6.80
CA LEU A 210 2.20 10.93 -5.38
C LEU A 210 1.70 12.35 -5.15
N LYS A 211 2.17 13.32 -5.96
CA LYS A 211 1.72 14.72 -5.90
C LYS A 211 0.21 14.85 -6.08
N TYR A 212 -0.38 14.10 -7.01
CA TYR A 212 -1.81 14.19 -7.29
C TYR A 212 -2.67 13.41 -6.30
N ILE A 213 -2.12 12.39 -5.64
CA ILE A 213 -2.76 11.73 -4.50
C ILE A 213 -2.83 12.68 -3.30
N ASP A 214 -1.74 13.40 -2.99
CA ASP A 214 -1.74 14.40 -1.92
C ASP A 214 -2.83 15.45 -2.19
N LYS A 215 -2.94 15.95 -3.43
CA LYS A 215 -3.99 16.90 -3.83
C LYS A 215 -5.41 16.35 -3.71
N LEU A 216 -5.61 15.06 -4.00
CA LEU A 216 -6.92 14.42 -3.83
C LEU A 216 -7.31 14.29 -2.36
N ASN A 217 -6.33 14.09 -1.47
CA ASN A 217 -6.55 14.04 -0.01
C ASN A 217 -6.77 15.41 0.63
N GLU A 218 -6.51 16.50 -0.10
CA GLU A 218 -6.74 17.88 0.32
C GLU A 218 -8.10 18.44 -0.13
N LEU A 219 -8.86 17.70 -0.95
CA LEU A 219 -10.22 18.06 -1.38
C LEU A 219 -11.23 17.87 -0.26
#